data_AF-A0A915NM11-F1
#
_entry.id   AF-A0A915NM11-F1
#
_cell.length_a   1.000
_cell.length_b   1.000
_cell.length_c   1.000
_cell.angle_alpha   90.00
_cell.angle_beta   90.00
_cell.angle_gamma   90.00
#
_symmetry.space_group_name_H-M   'P 1'
#
loop_
_entity.id
_entity.type
_entity.pdbx_description
1 polymer ?
#
loop_
_entity_poly.entity_id
_entity_poly.type
_entity_poly.pdbx_seq_one_letter_code
_entity_poly.pdbx_strand_id
1 'polypeptide(L)'
;KSPYEFYAFPLKQTLPEEIKNKNKEVIIEKNPIRRLYNLQSELAFELNKFYGDPINRRKVDPEEVFANLAVGPYFGIYETNDEIRDRNFRRIQILAMRSRRGQEWTTEFCRIRYLDVGGTEIVPICCILRIHTYHCNKPPLCIQISLQTIQPTKTNNWHLDEIRFFKSQILLGVFKNEIRLYPHNAVTDYNSLPQSWPGVYGAYELNMGNVKLEAKMVESGNAVYTEAVNRNGN
;
A
#
# COMPACT_ATOMS: atom_id res chain seq x y z
N LYS A 1 9.08 -4.41 6.49
CA LYS A 1 7.83 -3.77 6.94
C LYS A 1 7.85 -3.65 8.44
N SER A 2 7.70 -2.43 8.91
CA SER A 2 7.97 -1.90 10.25
C SER A 2 6.70 -1.23 10.80
N PRO A 3 6.69 -0.75 12.05
CA PRO A 3 5.56 0.02 12.57
C PRO A 3 5.19 1.24 11.70
N TYR A 4 6.16 1.86 11.02
CA TYR A 4 5.89 2.97 10.10
C TYR A 4 5.46 2.56 8.69
N GLU A 5 5.55 1.29 8.35
CA GLU A 5 5.15 0.77 7.05
C GLU A 5 4.67 -0.68 7.15
N PHE A 6 3.35 -0.84 7.24
CA PHE A 6 2.68 -2.13 7.18
C PHE A 6 1.37 -2.01 6.39
N TYR A 7 0.72 -3.15 6.17
CA TYR A 7 -0.36 -3.25 5.20
C TYR A 7 -1.49 -4.07 5.77
N ALA A 8 -2.71 -3.66 5.46
CA ALA A 8 -3.91 -4.38 5.82
C ALA A 8 -4.86 -4.47 4.63
N PHE A 9 -5.81 -5.39 4.74
CA PHE A 9 -6.85 -5.61 3.74
C PHE A 9 -8.20 -5.35 4.38
N PRO A 10 -8.94 -4.32 3.95
CA PRO A 10 -10.28 -4.05 4.46
C PRO A 10 -11.20 -5.24 4.16
N LEU A 11 -11.65 -5.93 5.21
CA LEU A 11 -12.52 -7.11 5.09
C LEU A 11 -14.00 -6.76 4.87
N LYS A 12 -14.42 -5.55 5.26
CA LYS A 12 -15.73 -4.99 4.96
C LYS A 12 -15.58 -3.93 3.88
N GLN A 13 -15.76 -4.34 2.62
CA GLN A 13 -15.88 -3.40 1.52
C GLN A 13 -17.37 -3.16 1.25
N THR A 14 -17.80 -1.91 1.32
CA THR A 14 -19.14 -1.51 0.87
C THR A 14 -19.25 -1.87 -0.62
N LEU A 15 -20.18 -2.75 -0.97
CA LEU A 15 -20.43 -3.08 -2.37
C LEU A 15 -20.85 -1.80 -3.11
N PRO A 16 -20.32 -1.55 -4.33
CA PRO A 16 -20.87 -0.53 -5.21
C PRO A 16 -22.38 -0.77 -5.40
N GLU A 17 -23.17 0.28 -5.33
CA GLU A 17 -24.65 0.27 -5.46
C GLU A 17 -25.12 -0.51 -6.71
N GLU A 18 -24.34 -0.51 -7.78
CA GLU A 18 -24.65 -1.22 -9.03
C GLU A 18 -24.79 -2.75 -8.89
N ILE A 19 -24.16 -3.36 -7.87
CA ILE A 19 -24.28 -4.80 -7.60
C ILE A 19 -25.57 -5.12 -6.85
N LYS A 20 -26.11 -4.17 -6.07
CA LYS A 20 -27.40 -4.35 -5.38
C LYS A 20 -28.58 -4.45 -6.37
N ASN A 21 -28.44 -3.83 -7.55
CA ASN A 21 -29.53 -3.71 -8.54
C ASN A 21 -29.58 -4.85 -9.57
N LYS A 22 -28.62 -5.78 -9.59
CA LYS A 22 -28.70 -6.97 -10.45
C LYS A 22 -29.18 -8.15 -9.62
N ASN A 23 -30.43 -8.58 -9.87
CA ASN A 23 -31.08 -9.80 -9.37
C ASN A 23 -30.36 -11.12 -9.78
N LYS A 24 -29.03 -11.15 -9.76
CA LYS A 24 -28.29 -12.40 -9.66
C LYS A 24 -28.20 -12.70 -8.18
N GLU A 25 -28.58 -13.90 -7.77
CA GLU A 25 -28.16 -14.47 -6.50
C GLU A 25 -26.63 -14.49 -6.50
N VAL A 26 -26.03 -13.37 -6.11
CA VAL A 26 -24.62 -13.31 -5.80
C VAL A 26 -24.50 -14.20 -4.57
N ILE A 27 -23.88 -15.37 -4.74
CA ILE A 27 -23.42 -16.16 -3.61
C ILE A 27 -22.43 -15.26 -2.87
N ILE A 28 -22.92 -14.52 -1.87
CA ILE A 28 -22.08 -13.67 -1.05
C ILE A 28 -21.23 -14.65 -0.23
N GLU A 29 -19.98 -14.82 -0.65
CA GLU A 29 -18.97 -15.55 0.13
C GLU A 29 -18.97 -14.97 1.55
N LYS A 30 -19.47 -15.77 2.50
CA LYS A 30 -19.68 -15.33 3.88
C LYS A 30 -18.36 -15.17 4.63
N ASN A 31 -17.31 -15.88 4.20
CA ASN A 31 -15.99 -15.74 4.78
C ASN A 31 -15.25 -14.54 4.12
N PRO A 32 -15.05 -13.43 4.84
CA PRO A 32 -14.45 -12.22 4.25
C PRO A 32 -12.99 -12.41 3.84
N ILE A 33 -12.25 -13.31 4.50
CA ILE A 33 -10.86 -13.63 4.14
C ILE A 33 -10.85 -14.39 2.82
N ARG A 34 -11.70 -15.41 2.67
CA ARG A 34 -11.82 -16.16 1.42
C ARG A 34 -12.27 -15.26 0.28
N ARG A 35 -13.22 -14.35 0.53
CA ARG A 35 -13.66 -13.35 -0.44
C ARG A 35 -12.51 -12.46 -0.90
N LEU A 36 -11.67 -11.98 0.02
CA LEU A 36 -10.48 -11.19 -0.33
C LEU A 36 -9.53 -11.96 -1.24
N TYR A 37 -9.22 -13.22 -0.91
CA TYR A 37 -8.37 -14.06 -1.75
C TYR A 37 -8.94 -14.29 -3.15
N ASN A 38 -10.26 -14.49 -3.25
CA ASN A 38 -10.94 -14.62 -4.54
C ASN A 38 -10.83 -13.32 -5.34
N LEU A 39 -11.10 -12.16 -4.73
CA LEU A 39 -10.99 -10.85 -5.38
C LEU A 39 -9.56 -10.57 -5.89
N GLN A 40 -8.54 -10.90 -5.08
CA GLN A 40 -7.13 -10.77 -5.49
C GLN A 40 -6.80 -11.69 -6.67
N SER A 41 -7.31 -12.93 -6.65
CA SER A 41 -7.07 -13.92 -7.71
C SER A 41 -7.77 -13.54 -9.01
N GLU A 42 -9.04 -13.11 -8.94
CA GLU A 42 -9.82 -12.62 -10.08
C GLU A 42 -9.15 -11.40 -10.72
N LEU A 43 -8.74 -10.42 -9.90
CA LEU A 43 -8.06 -9.23 -10.39
C LEU A 43 -6.72 -9.57 -11.04
N ALA A 44 -5.92 -10.44 -10.42
CA ALA A 44 -4.67 -10.91 -11.00
C ALA A 44 -4.89 -11.60 -12.35
N PHE A 45 -5.89 -12.48 -12.44
CA PHE A 45 -6.26 -13.18 -13.67
C PHE A 45 -6.68 -12.19 -14.77
N GLU A 46 -7.53 -11.22 -14.45
CA GLU A 46 -7.96 -10.20 -15.41
C GLU A 46 -6.79 -9.37 -15.97
N LEU A 47 -5.89 -8.92 -15.09
CA LEU A 47 -4.71 -8.15 -15.49
C LEU A 47 -3.78 -9.00 -16.36
N ASN A 48 -3.52 -10.25 -15.96
CA ASN A 48 -2.68 -11.17 -16.73
C ASN A 48 -3.30 -11.51 -18.09
N LYS A 49 -4.63 -11.63 -18.17
CA LYS A 49 -5.33 -11.83 -19.45
C LYS A 49 -5.21 -10.60 -20.36
N PHE A 50 -5.40 -9.40 -19.82
CA PHE A 50 -5.40 -8.16 -20.62
C PHE A 50 -3.99 -7.75 -21.04
N TYR A 51 -3.08 -7.58 -20.09
CA TYR A 51 -1.71 -7.18 -20.35
C TYR A 51 -0.83 -8.34 -20.80
N GLY A 52 -1.31 -9.59 -20.71
CA GLY A 52 -0.67 -10.74 -21.36
C GLY A 52 -0.53 -10.56 -22.87
N ASP A 53 -1.45 -9.82 -23.49
CA ASP A 53 -1.36 -9.43 -24.90
C ASP A 53 -0.49 -8.17 -25.08
N PRO A 54 0.63 -8.23 -25.84
CA PRO A 54 1.49 -7.08 -26.11
C PRO A 54 0.77 -5.88 -26.73
N ILE A 55 -0.33 -6.05 -27.48
CA ILE A 55 -1.06 -4.94 -28.11
C ILE A 55 -1.65 -3.97 -27.07
N ASN A 56 -1.91 -4.48 -25.86
CA ASN A 56 -2.49 -3.72 -24.76
C ASN A 56 -1.42 -3.02 -23.89
N ARG A 57 -0.14 -3.21 -24.20
CA ARG A 57 0.98 -2.67 -23.41
C ARG A 57 1.40 -1.33 -23.98
N ARG A 58 1.14 -0.27 -23.23
CA ARG A 58 1.65 1.08 -23.51
C ARG A 58 2.53 1.49 -22.34
N LYS A 59 3.76 1.92 -22.61
CA LYS A 59 4.63 2.48 -21.57
C LYS A 59 4.09 3.82 -21.10
N VAL A 60 4.35 4.16 -19.84
CA VAL A 60 4.13 5.52 -19.34
C VAL A 60 5.17 6.47 -19.93
N ASP A 61 4.78 7.73 -20.11
CA ASP A 61 5.72 8.80 -20.45
C ASP A 61 6.29 9.40 -19.15
N PRO A 62 7.62 9.32 -18.90
CA PRO A 62 8.23 9.87 -17.69
C PRO A 62 7.92 11.35 -17.44
N GLU A 63 7.83 12.17 -18.48
CA GLU A 63 7.53 13.60 -18.35
C GLU A 63 6.09 13.81 -17.87
N GLU A 64 5.16 13.03 -18.41
CA GLU A 64 3.76 12.98 -17.97
C GLU A 64 3.68 12.55 -16.50
N VAL A 65 4.40 11.50 -16.10
CA VAL A 65 4.39 11.02 -14.71
C VAL A 65 4.91 12.11 -13.76
N PHE A 66 6.05 12.71 -14.09
CA PHE A 66 6.67 13.74 -13.25
C PHE A 66 5.74 14.94 -13.05
N ALA A 67 5.11 15.43 -14.13
CA ALA A 67 4.16 16.53 -14.06
C ALA A 67 2.91 16.18 -13.23
N ASN A 68 2.39 14.95 -13.36
CA ASN A 68 1.19 14.53 -12.65
C ASN A 68 1.42 14.28 -11.17
N LEU A 69 2.61 13.82 -10.76
CA LEU A 69 2.94 13.59 -9.35
C LEU A 69 2.94 14.89 -8.53
N ALA A 70 3.08 16.06 -9.15
CA ALA A 70 2.96 17.34 -8.47
C ALA A 70 1.51 17.71 -8.11
N VAL A 71 0.53 17.18 -8.83
CA VAL A 71 -0.89 17.51 -8.67
C VAL A 71 -1.71 16.40 -8.03
N GLY A 72 -1.25 15.15 -8.10
CA GLY A 72 -2.01 14.03 -7.57
C GLY A 72 -1.34 12.67 -7.76
N PRO A 73 -2.03 11.58 -7.36
CA PRO A 73 -1.50 10.24 -7.48
C PRO A 73 -1.43 9.80 -8.94
N TYR A 74 -0.33 9.14 -9.32
CA TYR A 74 -0.19 8.48 -10.62
C TYR A 74 -0.30 6.96 -10.46
N PHE A 75 -1.10 6.31 -11.31
CA PHE A 75 -1.34 4.87 -11.27
C PHE A 75 -0.82 4.19 -12.53
N GLY A 76 -0.38 2.94 -12.39
CA GLY A 76 0.18 2.17 -13.49
C GLY A 76 0.06 0.67 -13.26
N ILE A 77 0.63 -0.09 -14.19
CA ILE A 77 0.77 -1.54 -14.12
C ILE A 77 2.26 -1.87 -14.13
N TYR A 78 2.67 -2.74 -13.22
CA TYR A 78 4.02 -3.29 -13.18
C TYR A 78 3.96 -4.79 -13.47
N GLU A 79 4.83 -5.24 -14.37
CA GLU A 79 5.09 -6.66 -14.65
C GLU A 79 6.14 -7.14 -13.65
N THR A 80 5.74 -7.91 -12.65
CA THR A 80 6.67 -8.47 -11.67
C THR A 80 7.41 -9.65 -12.27
N ASN A 81 8.74 -9.62 -12.25
CA ASN A 81 9.58 -10.79 -12.54
C ASN A 81 9.60 -11.70 -11.30
N ASP A 82 8.60 -12.58 -11.19
CA ASP A 82 8.61 -13.63 -10.19
C ASP A 82 8.95 -14.94 -10.94
N GLU A 83 10.22 -15.36 -10.89
CA GLU A 83 10.77 -16.49 -11.69
C GLU A 83 10.01 -17.82 -11.51
N ILE A 84 9.19 -17.90 -10.45
CA ILE A 84 8.44 -19.10 -10.05
C ILE A 84 7.02 -19.12 -10.65
N ARG A 85 6.51 -17.99 -11.19
CA ARG A 85 5.13 -17.90 -11.70
C ARG A 85 5.09 -17.16 -13.04
N ASP A 86 4.12 -17.48 -13.88
CA ASP A 86 3.81 -16.74 -15.11
C ASP A 86 3.82 -15.22 -14.85
N ARG A 87 4.23 -14.44 -15.87
CA ARG A 87 4.24 -12.97 -15.87
C ARG A 87 3.06 -12.41 -15.09
N ASN A 88 3.35 -11.68 -14.02
CA ASN A 88 2.34 -11.20 -13.09
C ASN A 88 2.20 -9.68 -13.21
N PHE A 89 1.09 -9.23 -13.77
CA PHE A 89 0.74 -7.83 -13.84
C PHE A 89 0.04 -7.40 -12.55
N ARG A 90 0.44 -6.25 -12.01
CA ARG A 90 -0.07 -5.71 -10.75
C ARG A 90 -0.40 -4.24 -10.90
N ARG A 91 -1.51 -3.79 -10.29
CA ARG A 91 -1.81 -2.36 -10.18
C ARG A 91 -0.90 -1.73 -9.13
N ILE A 92 -0.30 -0.63 -9.52
CA ILE A 92 0.62 0.12 -8.68
C ILE A 92 0.23 1.58 -8.64
N GLN A 93 0.65 2.25 -7.59
CA GLN A 93 0.74 3.70 -7.55
C GLN A 93 2.21 4.10 -7.54
N ILE A 94 2.57 5.06 -8.38
CA ILE A 94 3.86 5.72 -8.33
C ILE A 94 3.80 6.75 -7.20
N LEU A 95 4.73 6.63 -6.25
CA LEU A 95 4.81 7.48 -5.07
C LEU A 95 5.76 8.65 -5.28
N ALA A 96 6.89 8.40 -5.93
CA ALA A 96 7.88 9.41 -6.22
C ALA A 96 8.77 8.96 -7.37
N MET A 97 9.29 9.92 -8.11
CA MET A 97 10.35 9.69 -9.09
C MET A 97 11.65 10.28 -8.59
N ARG A 98 12.76 9.63 -8.90
CA ARG A 98 14.08 10.21 -8.64
C ARG A 98 14.25 11.42 -9.55
N SER A 99 14.65 12.57 -8.99
CA SER A 99 14.88 13.78 -9.79
C SER A 99 15.90 13.53 -10.91
N ARG A 100 15.61 14.09 -12.09
CA ARG A 100 16.43 14.03 -13.30
C ARG A 100 17.89 14.37 -13.01
N ARG A 101 18.82 13.49 -13.37
CA ARG A 101 20.27 13.75 -13.38
C ARG A 101 20.76 13.70 -14.83
N GLY A 102 20.89 14.86 -15.48
CA GLY A 102 21.34 14.95 -16.87
C GLY A 102 20.20 14.97 -17.89
N GLN A 103 20.48 14.63 -19.16
CA GLN A 103 19.53 14.84 -20.27
C GLN A 103 18.70 13.61 -20.68
N GLU A 104 19.06 12.38 -20.29
CA GLU A 104 18.38 11.15 -20.76
C GLU A 104 17.49 10.48 -19.70
N TRP A 105 16.23 10.22 -20.06
CA TRP A 105 15.20 9.56 -19.21
C TRP A 105 15.37 8.04 -19.07
N THR A 106 16.37 7.44 -19.73
CA THR A 106 16.52 5.98 -19.88
C THR A 106 16.93 5.24 -18.60
N THR A 107 17.27 5.98 -17.53
CA THR A 107 17.80 5.42 -16.27
C THR A 107 17.00 5.82 -15.03
N GLU A 108 15.80 6.38 -15.19
CA GLU A 108 15.04 6.88 -14.05
C GLU A 108 14.30 5.77 -13.31
N PHE A 109 14.50 5.76 -11.99
CA PHE A 109 13.82 4.86 -11.07
C PHE A 109 12.67 5.61 -10.40
N CYS A 110 11.56 4.90 -10.25
CA CYS A 110 10.42 5.37 -9.47
C CYS A 110 10.18 4.44 -8.29
N ARG A 111 9.71 5.02 -7.19
CA ARG A 111 9.21 4.29 -6.05
C ARG A 111 7.73 4.01 -6.28
N ILE A 112 7.35 2.75 -6.19
CA ILE A 112 5.96 2.30 -6.36
C ILE A 112 5.42 1.69 -5.07
N ARG A 113 4.09 1.63 -4.97
CA ARG A 113 3.40 0.73 -4.04
C ARG A 113 2.40 -0.15 -4.76
N TYR A 114 2.27 -1.38 -4.31
CA TYR A 114 1.27 -2.34 -4.78
C TYR A 114 -0.09 -2.07 -4.15
N LEU A 115 -1.11 -1.87 -4.98
CA LEU A 115 -2.46 -1.51 -4.53
C LEU A 115 -3.26 -2.69 -3.98
N ASP A 116 -2.90 -3.92 -4.36
CA ASP A 116 -3.76 -5.08 -4.15
C ASP A 116 -3.13 -6.19 -3.29
N VAL A 117 -1.81 -6.18 -3.16
CA VAL A 117 -1.05 -7.16 -2.36
C VAL A 117 -0.20 -6.51 -1.26
N GLY A 118 -0.08 -5.18 -1.30
CA GLY A 118 0.75 -4.40 -0.40
C GLY A 118 2.24 -4.53 -0.69
N GLY A 119 3.00 -3.53 -0.23
CA GLY A 119 4.44 -3.43 -0.45
C GLY A 119 4.84 -2.28 -1.34
N THR A 120 6.11 -1.96 -1.28
CA THR A 120 6.75 -0.96 -2.10
C THR A 120 8.01 -1.50 -2.70
N GLU A 121 8.38 -0.93 -3.84
CA GLU A 121 9.57 -1.31 -4.58
C GLU A 121 10.14 -0.08 -5.29
N ILE A 122 11.42 -0.15 -5.63
CA ILE A 122 12.07 0.82 -6.51
C ILE A 122 12.31 0.11 -7.82
N VAL A 123 11.73 0.63 -8.90
CA VAL A 123 11.74 -0.01 -10.21
C VAL A 123 12.07 1.01 -11.30
N PRO A 124 12.67 0.59 -12.44
CA PRO A 124 12.84 1.46 -13.58
C PRO A 124 11.48 1.92 -14.13
N ILE A 125 11.34 3.20 -14.47
CA ILE A 125 10.08 3.71 -15.00
C ILE A 125 9.69 3.07 -16.34
N CYS A 126 10.68 2.63 -17.13
CA CYS A 126 10.48 1.96 -18.40
C CYS A 126 9.81 0.57 -18.29
N CYS A 127 9.73 0.02 -17.07
CA CYS A 127 9.01 -1.21 -16.73
C CYS A 127 7.54 -0.95 -16.35
N ILE A 128 7.12 0.32 -16.23
CA ILE A 128 5.75 0.68 -15.89
C ILE A 128 4.92 0.86 -17.16
N LEU A 129 3.79 0.17 -17.20
CA LEU A 129 2.78 0.31 -18.23
C LEU A 129 1.66 1.25 -17.75
N ARG A 130 1.08 1.98 -18.68
CA ARG A 130 -0.11 2.80 -18.44
C ARG A 130 -1.28 1.90 -18.08
N ILE A 131 -1.95 2.23 -16.98
CA ILE A 131 -3.16 1.51 -16.57
C ILE A 131 -4.35 1.88 -17.46
N HIS A 132 -5.03 0.86 -17.98
CA HIS A 132 -6.30 1.00 -18.69
C HIS A 132 -7.41 1.44 -17.72
N THR A 133 -8.26 2.37 -18.16
CA THR A 133 -9.31 3.00 -17.33
C THR A 133 -10.27 1.98 -16.70
N TYR A 134 -10.59 0.89 -17.41
CA TYR A 134 -11.38 -0.22 -16.88
C TYR A 134 -10.85 -0.76 -15.53
N HIS A 135 -9.53 -0.85 -15.37
CA HIS A 135 -8.91 -1.36 -14.13
C HIS A 135 -8.77 -0.29 -13.03
N CYS A 136 -9.09 0.98 -13.34
CA CYS A 136 -9.11 2.09 -12.38
C CYS A 136 -10.42 2.15 -11.58
N ASN A 137 -11.50 1.57 -12.12
CA ASN A 137 -12.83 1.58 -11.49
C ASN A 137 -12.92 0.67 -10.25
N LYS A 138 -11.95 -0.22 -10.06
CA LYS A 138 -11.89 -1.12 -8.91
C LYS A 138 -11.14 -0.43 -7.76
N PRO A 139 -11.65 -0.41 -6.52
CA PRO A 139 -10.90 0.15 -5.40
C PRO A 139 -9.62 -0.67 -5.12
N PRO A 140 -8.57 -0.07 -4.54
CA PRO A 140 -7.44 -0.82 -4.00
C PRO A 140 -7.90 -1.85 -2.97
N LEU A 141 -7.38 -3.08 -3.05
CA LEU A 141 -7.70 -4.13 -2.08
C LEU A 141 -6.83 -4.04 -0.82
N CYS A 142 -5.71 -3.34 -0.90
CA CYS A 142 -4.74 -3.18 0.16
C CYS A 142 -4.60 -1.70 0.55
N ILE A 143 -4.45 -1.46 1.85
CA ILE A 143 -4.13 -0.14 2.39
C ILE A 143 -2.76 -0.18 3.06
N GLN A 144 -2.01 0.90 2.89
CA GLN A 144 -0.77 1.12 3.64
C GLN A 144 -1.10 1.88 4.93
N ILE A 145 -0.57 1.40 6.04
CA ILE A 145 -0.79 1.95 7.37
C ILE A 145 0.55 2.27 8.02
N SER A 146 0.55 3.30 8.84
CA SER A 146 1.66 3.72 9.68
C SER A 146 1.18 4.02 11.10
N LEU A 147 1.83 3.42 12.10
CA LEU A 147 1.58 3.68 13.51
C LEU A 147 2.13 5.06 13.91
N GLN A 148 1.26 5.93 14.41
CA GLN A 148 1.59 7.34 14.69
C GLN A 148 1.91 7.61 16.15
N THR A 149 1.54 6.71 17.06
CA THR A 149 1.64 6.94 18.51
C THR A 149 2.95 6.48 19.12
N ILE A 150 3.76 5.72 18.38
CA ILE A 150 5.05 5.19 18.83
C ILE A 150 6.20 5.56 17.88
N GLN A 151 7.42 5.54 18.41
CA GLN A 151 8.65 5.77 17.68
C GLN A 151 9.76 4.79 18.13
N PRO A 152 10.82 4.61 17.32
CA PRO A 152 11.93 3.72 17.68
C PRO A 152 12.64 4.20 18.95
N THR A 153 13.27 3.28 19.68
CA THR A 153 13.83 3.57 21.01
C THR A 153 15.15 4.36 20.98
N LYS A 154 15.95 4.21 19.92
CA LYS A 154 17.34 4.69 19.88
C LYS A 154 17.65 5.67 18.76
N THR A 155 16.95 5.56 17.63
CA THR A 155 17.26 6.33 16.42
C THR A 155 15.96 6.74 15.71
N ASN A 156 16.07 7.48 14.61
CA ASN A 156 14.93 7.80 13.76
C ASN A 156 14.42 6.58 12.94
N ASN A 157 15.13 5.45 13.01
CA ASN A 157 14.80 4.24 12.27
C ASN A 157 14.53 3.05 13.20
N TRP A 158 13.58 2.21 12.82
CA TRP A 158 13.26 0.98 13.54
C TRP A 158 14.39 -0.05 13.41
N HIS A 159 14.90 -0.52 14.54
CA HIS A 159 15.87 -1.61 14.58
C HIS A 159 15.24 -2.94 14.16
N LEU A 160 16.07 -3.87 13.68
CA LEU A 160 15.60 -5.18 13.22
C LEU A 160 14.83 -5.95 14.29
N ASP A 161 15.24 -5.86 15.55
CA ASP A 161 14.57 -6.56 16.65
C ASP A 161 13.20 -5.95 16.99
N GLU A 162 13.09 -4.62 16.96
CA GLU A 162 11.80 -3.92 17.12
C GLU A 162 10.84 -4.30 15.97
N ILE A 163 11.36 -4.38 14.74
CA ILE A 163 10.60 -4.83 13.55
C ILE A 163 10.17 -6.29 13.69
N ARG A 164 11.04 -7.18 14.16
CA ARG A 164 10.73 -8.60 14.38
C ARG A 164 9.64 -8.75 15.43
N PHE A 165 9.76 -8.01 16.54
CA PHE A 165 8.75 -7.98 17.59
C PHE A 165 7.40 -7.50 17.04
N PHE A 166 7.37 -6.37 16.35
CA PHE A 166 6.16 -5.86 15.71
C PHE A 166 5.50 -6.90 14.80
N LYS A 167 6.28 -7.52 13.90
CA LYS A 167 5.78 -8.55 12.98
C LYS A 167 5.19 -9.75 13.70
N SER A 168 5.80 -10.21 14.79
CA SER A 168 5.28 -11.36 15.55
C SER A 168 3.94 -11.09 16.22
N GLN A 169 3.57 -9.81 16.38
CA GLN A 169 2.26 -9.43 16.92
C GLN A 169 1.16 -9.36 15.85
N ILE A 170 1.50 -8.96 14.62
CA ILE A 170 0.50 -8.65 13.59
C ILE A 170 0.34 -9.71 12.50
N LEU A 171 1.29 -10.64 12.35
CA LEU A 171 1.18 -11.70 11.34
C LEU A 171 -0.04 -12.57 11.65
N LEU A 172 -0.99 -12.63 10.71
CA LEU A 172 -2.14 -13.55 10.68
C LEU A 172 -3.37 -13.18 11.53
N GLY A 173 -3.44 -11.96 12.06
CA GLY A 173 -4.62 -11.51 12.82
C GLY A 173 -5.69 -10.81 11.99
N VAL A 174 -6.96 -11.03 12.35
CA VAL A 174 -8.08 -10.16 11.94
C VAL A 174 -8.37 -9.20 13.08
N PHE A 175 -8.32 -7.91 12.79
CA PHE A 175 -8.47 -6.87 13.80
C PHE A 175 -9.55 -5.87 13.43
N LYS A 176 -10.28 -5.39 14.43
CA LYS A 176 -11.23 -4.27 14.28
C LYS A 176 -10.55 -3.01 14.78
N ASN A 177 -10.18 -2.12 13.87
CA ASN A 177 -9.50 -0.87 14.17
C ASN A 177 -10.16 0.30 13.47
N GLU A 178 -10.14 1.46 14.13
CA GLU A 178 -10.39 2.74 13.49
C GLU A 178 -9.07 3.23 12.91
N ILE A 179 -9.06 3.55 11.62
CA ILE A 179 -7.92 4.13 10.94
C ILE A 179 -8.34 5.48 10.37
N ARG A 180 -7.43 6.45 10.38
CA ARG A 180 -7.70 7.79 9.85
C ARG A 180 -6.80 8.05 8.66
N LEU A 181 -7.33 8.76 7.67
CA LEU A 181 -6.48 9.28 6.61
C LEU A 181 -5.53 10.28 7.25
N TYR A 182 -4.23 10.05 7.10
CA TYR A 182 -3.26 11.01 7.61
C TYR A 182 -3.13 12.14 6.59
N PRO A 183 -3.24 13.42 7.00
CA PRO A 183 -3.10 14.54 6.09
C PRO A 183 -1.64 14.60 5.62
N HIS A 184 -1.42 14.36 4.32
CA HIS A 184 -0.11 14.46 3.70
C HIS A 184 -0.06 15.63 2.74
N ASN A 185 1.13 16.22 2.59
CA ASN A 185 1.43 17.09 1.47
C ASN A 185 1.37 16.26 0.18
N ALA A 186 0.85 16.84 -0.90
CA ALA A 186 0.67 16.15 -2.18
C ALA A 186 2.00 15.68 -2.80
N VAL A 187 3.12 16.31 -2.43
CA VAL A 187 4.43 16.08 -3.01
C VAL A 187 5.30 15.25 -2.08
N THR A 188 5.71 14.08 -2.57
CA THR A 188 6.61 13.15 -1.87
C THR A 188 8.01 13.21 -2.44
N ASP A 189 9.00 13.47 -1.58
CA ASP A 189 10.40 13.26 -1.95
C ASP A 189 10.69 11.76 -2.15
N TYR A 190 11.60 11.44 -3.06
CA TYR A 190 11.98 10.07 -3.40
C TYR A 190 12.54 9.27 -2.20
N ASN A 191 13.19 9.97 -1.26
CA ASN A 191 13.76 9.41 -0.04
C ASN A 191 12.90 9.69 1.20
N SER A 192 11.69 10.23 1.01
CA SER A 192 10.77 10.48 2.11
C SER A 192 10.36 9.19 2.82
N LEU A 193 10.08 9.31 4.12
CA LEU A 193 9.69 8.18 4.95
C LEU A 193 8.29 7.67 4.57
N PRO A 194 8.01 6.36 4.71
CA PRO A 194 6.73 5.78 4.33
C PRO A 194 5.51 6.47 4.95
N GLN A 195 5.64 6.94 6.20
CA GLN A 195 4.56 7.64 6.87
C GLN A 195 4.20 9.00 6.27
N SER A 196 4.96 9.52 5.30
CA SER A 196 4.70 10.83 4.66
C SER A 196 4.08 10.70 3.26
N TRP A 197 3.84 9.47 2.80
CA TRP A 197 3.38 9.24 1.44
C TRP A 197 1.88 9.45 1.25
N PRO A 198 1.45 9.94 0.07
CA PRO A 198 0.04 10.22 -0.19
C PRO A 198 -0.83 8.96 -0.03
N GLY A 199 -1.97 9.10 0.63
CA GLY A 199 -2.92 7.99 0.86
C GLY A 199 -2.45 6.92 1.85
N VAL A 200 -1.43 7.21 2.68
CA VAL A 200 -1.09 6.36 3.84
C VAL A 200 -2.04 6.68 5.00
N TYR A 201 -2.58 5.63 5.61
CA TYR A 201 -3.46 5.73 6.76
C TYR A 201 -2.65 5.77 8.06
N GLY A 202 -2.99 6.71 8.93
CA GLY A 202 -2.48 6.75 10.30
C GLY A 202 -3.31 5.83 11.19
N ALA A 203 -2.64 4.91 11.87
CA ALA A 203 -3.22 4.18 12.99
C ALA A 203 -2.71 4.80 14.29
N TYR A 204 -3.63 5.25 15.13
CA TYR A 204 -3.31 5.81 16.45
C TYR A 204 -3.46 4.75 17.54
N GLU A 205 -4.35 3.79 17.32
CA GLU A 205 -4.53 2.64 18.19
C GLU A 205 -4.75 1.39 17.33
N LEU A 206 -3.90 0.38 17.53
CA LEU A 206 -4.10 -0.96 16.99
C LEU A 206 -4.48 -1.93 18.10
N ASN A 207 -5.78 -2.21 18.17
CA ASN A 207 -6.38 -3.19 19.05
C ASN A 207 -6.23 -4.60 18.45
N MET A 208 -5.50 -5.46 19.16
CA MET A 208 -5.33 -6.89 18.87
C MET A 208 -6.15 -7.72 19.86
N GLY A 209 -7.47 -7.59 19.79
CA GLY A 209 -8.38 -8.12 20.82
C GLY A 209 -8.42 -7.19 22.03
N ASN A 210 -8.00 -7.68 23.19
CA ASN A 210 -7.97 -6.90 24.45
C ASN A 210 -6.63 -6.18 24.68
N VAL A 211 -5.68 -6.30 23.74
CA VAL A 211 -4.32 -5.76 23.89
C VAL A 211 -4.08 -4.68 22.85
N LYS A 212 -3.59 -3.52 23.29
CA LYS A 212 -3.08 -2.47 22.39
C LYS A 212 -1.65 -2.81 21.97
N LEU A 213 -1.40 -2.89 20.66
CA LEU A 213 -0.09 -3.24 20.13
C LEU A 213 1.00 -2.28 20.61
N GLU A 214 0.70 -0.99 20.62
CA GLU A 214 1.60 0.08 21.00
C GLU A 214 2.05 -0.05 22.47
N ALA A 215 1.10 -0.30 23.38
CA ALA A 215 1.41 -0.56 24.78
C ALA A 215 2.35 -1.76 24.94
N LYS A 216 2.06 -2.87 24.25
CA LYS A 216 2.88 -4.06 24.27
C LYS A 216 4.31 -3.82 23.74
N MET A 217 4.44 -3.02 22.68
CA MET A 217 5.75 -2.63 22.15
C MET A 217 6.54 -1.78 23.14
N VAL A 218 5.90 -0.82 23.81
CA VAL A 218 6.54 0.04 24.81
C VAL A 218 6.94 -0.74 26.06
N GLU A 219 6.04 -1.54 26.63
CA GLU A 219 6.29 -2.38 27.81
C GLU A 219 7.44 -3.36 27.58
N SER A 220 7.57 -3.87 26.35
CA SER A 220 8.65 -4.78 25.98
C SER A 220 9.97 -4.08 25.62
N GLY A 221 10.04 -2.75 25.78
CA GLY A 221 11.21 -1.95 25.44
C GLY A 221 11.54 -1.89 23.94
N ASN A 222 10.56 -2.14 23.07
CA ASN A 222 10.72 -2.16 21.61
C ASN A 222 10.20 -0.87 20.93
N ALA A 223 9.66 0.07 21.69
CA ALA A 223 9.23 1.38 21.22
C ALA A 223 9.15 2.36 22.39
N VAL A 224 9.04 3.65 22.09
CA VAL A 224 8.60 4.68 23.04
C VAL A 224 7.41 5.43 22.48
N TYR A 225 6.54 5.97 23.34
CA TYR A 225 5.46 6.84 22.89
C TYR A 225 6.01 8.13 22.30
N THR A 226 5.34 8.61 21.26
CA THR A 226 5.60 9.95 20.71
C THR A 226 5.19 11.03 21.69
N GLU A 227 5.83 12.19 21.64
CA GLU A 227 5.53 13.33 22.53
C GLU A 227 4.07 13.80 22.44
N ALA A 228 3.43 13.65 21.28
CA ALA A 228 2.03 13.99 21.07
C ALA A 228 1.07 13.17 21.94
N VAL A 229 1.44 11.93 22.27
CA VAL A 229 0.66 11.07 23.17
C VAL A 229 0.87 11.48 24.62
N ASN A 230 2.08 11.87 24.99
CA ASN A 230 2.41 12.29 26.36
C ASN A 230 1.72 13.61 26.77
N ARG A 231 1.36 14.48 25.82
CA ARG A 231 0.64 15.74 26.11
C ARG A 231 -0.87 15.60 26.30
N ASN A 232 -1.47 14.53 25.78
CA ASN A 232 -2.92 14.27 25.90
C ASN A 232 -3.26 13.29 27.03
N GLY A 233 -2.25 12.83 27.78
CA GLY A 233 -2.37 11.86 28.88
C GLY A 233 -2.16 12.42 30.28
N ASN A 234 -2.06 13.75 30.42
CA ASN A 234 -2.03 14.47 31.71
C ASN A 234 -3.28 15.33 31.87
#